data_AF-A0A934TD28-F1
#
_entry.id   AF-A0A934TD28-F1
#
_cell.length_a   1.000
_cell.length_b   1.000
_cell.length_c   1.000
_cell.angle_alpha   90.00
_cell.angle_beta   90.00
_cell.angle_gamma   90.00
#
_symmetry.space_group_name_H-M   'P 1'
#
loop_
_entity.id
_entity.type
_entity.pdbx_description
1 polymer ?
#
loop_
_entity_poly.entity_id
_entity_poly.type
_entity_poly.pdbx_seq_one_letter_code
_entity_poly.pdbx_strand_id
1 'polypeptide(L)'
;MDLDNIKKTWQETNLKPTINEDKIRKMISNKGKSAFRRLLFHEKLGLFILIIFIPIGYFVLERHTSMRVIYLITTLSGIVWQLYKINRLKKVDLQLMTITQVSKHIHWYRTAILKEISFGVVWFILFFILLGYLDISENTDHLLRRIVALSIVIVVGLVFVLLTYRLLYLNNIKKLQASIKEIEEFEKGNKE
;
A
#
# COMPACT_ATOMS: atom_id res chain seq x y z
N MET A 1 -12.06 -29.67 -54.54
CA MET A 1 -12.69 -29.82 -53.21
C MET A 1 -11.63 -29.42 -52.19
N ASP A 2 -11.86 -28.35 -51.43
CA ASP A 2 -11.43 -28.21 -50.01
C ASP A 2 -11.49 -26.76 -49.49
N LEU A 3 -11.51 -25.74 -50.35
CA LEU A 3 -11.61 -24.35 -49.87
C LEU A 3 -13.04 -23.94 -49.48
N ASP A 4 -14.04 -24.32 -50.27
CA ASP A 4 -15.43 -23.97 -49.98
C ASP A 4 -15.99 -24.73 -48.78
N ASN A 5 -15.56 -25.98 -48.54
CA ASN A 5 -15.92 -26.72 -47.34
C ASN A 5 -15.29 -26.09 -46.09
N ILE A 6 -14.01 -25.69 -46.13
CA ILE A 6 -13.37 -25.02 -45.00
C ILE A 6 -14.04 -23.67 -44.70
N LYS A 7 -14.43 -22.91 -45.73
CA LYS A 7 -15.11 -21.62 -45.57
C LYS A 7 -16.52 -21.79 -44.98
N LYS A 8 -17.23 -22.84 -45.38
CA LYS A 8 -18.54 -23.20 -44.87
C LYS A 8 -18.47 -23.69 -43.41
N THR A 9 -17.48 -24.52 -43.08
CA THR A 9 -17.21 -24.92 -41.68
C THR A 9 -16.80 -23.72 -40.83
N TRP A 10 -16.02 -22.78 -41.35
CA TRP A 10 -15.66 -21.55 -40.62
C TRP A 10 -16.84 -20.59 -40.38
N GLN A 11 -17.81 -20.53 -41.30
CA GLN A 11 -19.03 -19.72 -41.12
C GLN A 11 -20.08 -20.43 -40.25
N GLU A 12 -20.19 -21.76 -40.33
CA GLU A 12 -21.11 -22.56 -39.51
C GLU A 12 -20.60 -22.74 -38.08
N THR A 13 -19.28 -22.79 -37.90
CA THR A 13 -18.68 -22.71 -36.56
C THR A 13 -18.69 -21.25 -36.14
N ASN A 14 -19.84 -20.80 -35.61
CA ASN A 14 -19.93 -19.65 -34.71
C ASN A 14 -19.08 -19.92 -33.46
N LEU A 15 -17.76 -19.98 -33.63
CA LEU A 15 -16.78 -19.72 -32.59
C LEU A 15 -16.85 -18.23 -32.32
N LYS A 16 -18.00 -17.74 -31.81
CA LYS A 16 -17.88 -16.88 -30.63
C LYS A 16 -17.07 -17.76 -29.69
N PRO A 17 -15.80 -17.44 -29.38
CA PRO A 17 -15.16 -18.17 -28.32
C PRO A 17 -16.13 -18.02 -27.16
N THR A 18 -16.73 -19.13 -26.72
CA THR A 18 -17.38 -19.20 -25.42
C THR A 18 -16.22 -19.07 -24.47
N ILE A 19 -15.77 -17.81 -24.35
CA ILE A 19 -14.85 -17.31 -23.37
C ILE A 19 -15.61 -17.60 -22.10
N ASN A 20 -15.35 -18.78 -21.56
CA ASN A 20 -15.99 -19.29 -20.37
C ASN A 20 -15.69 -18.22 -19.32
N GLU A 21 -16.70 -17.43 -18.93
CA GLU A 21 -16.55 -16.36 -17.96
C GLU A 21 -15.86 -16.89 -16.70
N ASP A 22 -16.05 -18.17 -16.39
CA ASP A 22 -15.35 -18.92 -15.34
C ASP A 22 -13.84 -19.06 -15.52
N LYS A 23 -13.36 -19.24 -16.75
CA LYS A 23 -11.92 -19.38 -17.06
C LYS A 23 -11.23 -18.02 -17.02
N ILE A 24 -11.91 -16.96 -17.47
CA ILE A 24 -11.46 -15.57 -17.32
C ILE A 24 -11.54 -15.13 -15.85
N ARG A 25 -12.65 -15.37 -15.14
CA ARG A 25 -12.75 -15.20 -13.68
C ARG A 25 -11.65 -15.95 -12.96
N LYS A 26 -11.31 -17.18 -13.36
CA LYS A 26 -10.21 -17.95 -12.75
C LYS A 26 -8.85 -17.30 -13.00
N MET A 27 -8.52 -16.88 -14.22
CA MET A 27 -7.26 -16.19 -14.50
C MET A 27 -7.15 -14.84 -13.79
N ILE A 28 -8.24 -14.06 -13.78
CA ILE A 28 -8.34 -12.77 -13.09
C ILE A 28 -8.28 -12.95 -11.58
N SER A 29 -8.97 -13.97 -11.04
CA SER A 29 -8.89 -14.31 -9.61
C SER A 29 -7.48 -14.74 -9.24
N ASN A 30 -6.74 -15.46 -10.09
CA ASN A 30 -5.39 -15.90 -9.77
C ASN A 30 -4.39 -14.73 -9.76
N LYS A 31 -4.42 -13.84 -10.77
CA LYS A 31 -3.57 -12.64 -10.77
C LYS A 31 -3.97 -11.65 -9.67
N GLY A 32 -5.27 -11.40 -9.51
CA GLY A 32 -5.83 -10.53 -8.47
C GLY A 32 -5.58 -11.03 -7.05
N LYS A 33 -5.77 -12.33 -6.78
CA LYS A 33 -5.43 -12.96 -5.49
C LYS A 33 -3.93 -12.89 -5.21
N SER A 34 -3.08 -13.07 -6.21
CA SER A 34 -1.62 -12.95 -6.03
C SER A 34 -1.21 -11.52 -5.65
N ALA A 35 -1.73 -10.52 -6.36
CA ALA A 35 -1.47 -9.11 -6.03
C ALA A 35 -2.02 -8.73 -4.66
N PHE A 36 -3.24 -9.16 -4.34
CA PHE A 36 -3.88 -8.95 -3.05
C PHE A 36 -3.12 -9.64 -1.90
N ARG A 37 -2.65 -10.87 -2.12
CA ARG A 37 -1.83 -11.61 -1.15
C ARG A 37 -0.49 -10.93 -0.91
N ARG A 38 0.16 -10.42 -1.95
CA ARG A 38 1.39 -9.60 -1.82
C ARG A 38 1.13 -8.32 -1.05
N LEU A 39 0.02 -7.65 -1.31
CA LEU A 39 -0.39 -6.45 -0.57
C LEU A 39 -0.59 -6.74 0.92
N LEU A 40 -1.33 -7.80 1.23
CA LEU A 40 -1.58 -8.24 2.61
C LEU A 40 -0.29 -8.70 3.31
N PHE A 41 0.64 -9.30 2.57
CA PHE A 41 1.98 -9.62 3.06
C PHE A 41 2.77 -8.36 3.40
N HIS A 42 2.76 -7.33 2.55
CA HIS A 42 3.42 -6.05 2.84
C HIS A 42 2.83 -5.34 4.05
N GLU A 43 1.51 -5.36 4.23
CA GLU A 43 0.87 -4.78 5.42
C GLU A 43 1.27 -5.51 6.72
N LYS A 44 1.35 -6.85 6.68
CA LYS A 44 1.85 -7.66 7.80
C LYS A 44 3.33 -7.41 8.08
N LEU A 45 4.14 -7.31 7.03
CA LEU A 45 5.56 -7.01 7.15
C LEU A 45 5.78 -5.61 7.74
N GLY A 46 4.97 -4.63 7.33
CA GLY A 46 4.97 -3.29 7.92
C GLY A 46 4.62 -3.30 9.41
N LEU A 47 3.63 -4.10 9.83
CA LEU A 47 3.30 -4.29 11.25
C LEU A 47 4.48 -4.90 12.02
N PHE A 48 5.12 -5.93 11.47
CA PHE A 48 6.27 -6.59 12.10
C PHE A 48 7.45 -5.63 12.27
N ILE A 49 7.76 -4.86 11.23
CA ILE A 49 8.79 -3.80 11.28
C ILE A 49 8.45 -2.80 12.37
N LEU A 50 7.20 -2.31 12.42
CA LEU A 50 6.78 -1.30 13.40
C LEU A 50 6.94 -1.79 14.85
N ILE A 51 6.68 -3.07 15.12
CA ILE A 51 6.90 -3.68 16.44
C ILE A 51 8.39 -3.70 16.81
N ILE A 52 9.28 -4.01 15.87
CA ILE A 52 10.74 -4.01 16.10
C ILE A 52 11.27 -2.60 16.38
N PHE A 53 10.67 -1.57 15.76
CA PHE A 53 11.09 -0.19 15.98
C PHE A 53 10.68 0.36 17.36
N ILE A 54 9.73 -0.25 18.07
CA ILE A 54 9.32 0.18 19.43
C ILE A 54 10.51 0.18 20.40
N PRO A 55 11.22 -0.94 20.64
CA PRO A 55 12.35 -0.96 21.57
C PRO A 55 13.50 -0.05 21.10
N ILE A 56 13.76 0.02 19.80
CA ILE A 56 14.82 0.87 19.25
C ILE A 56 14.53 2.35 19.56
N GLY A 57 13.31 2.81 19.28
CA GLY A 57 12.92 4.19 19.57
C GLY A 57 12.90 4.49 21.07
N TYR A 58 12.55 3.51 21.91
CA TYR A 58 12.59 3.66 23.37
C TYR A 58 14.02 3.91 23.89
N PHE A 59 15.01 3.16 23.40
CA PHE A 59 16.42 3.35 23.77
C PHE A 59 17.01 4.65 23.20
N VAL A 60 16.70 4.99 21.96
CA VAL A 60 17.24 6.22 21.32
C VAL A 60 16.71 7.49 21.99
N LEU A 61 15.46 7.48 22.48
CA LEU A 61 14.81 8.61 23.14
C LEU A 61 14.97 8.59 24.67
N GLU A 62 15.98 7.90 25.19
CA GLU A 62 16.19 7.77 26.63
C GLU A 62 16.35 9.14 27.31
N ARG A 63 17.02 10.08 26.64
CA ARG A 63 17.33 11.41 27.20
C ARG A 63 16.10 12.29 27.46
N HIS A 64 15.04 12.19 26.64
CA HIS A 64 13.88 13.08 26.73
C HIS A 64 12.59 12.30 27.03
N THR A 65 12.17 12.29 28.29
CA THR A 65 10.97 11.58 28.76
C THR A 65 9.71 11.96 27.98
N SER A 66 9.53 13.26 27.68
CA SER A 66 8.38 13.76 26.91
C SER A 66 8.32 13.18 25.50
N MET A 67 9.47 13.08 24.82
CA MET A 67 9.57 12.49 23.48
C MET A 67 9.26 10.99 23.50
N ARG A 68 9.71 10.31 24.54
CA ARG A 68 9.45 8.89 24.74
C ARG A 68 7.95 8.60 24.86
N VAL A 69 7.24 9.42 25.64
CA VAL A 69 5.78 9.29 25.80
C VAL A 69 5.05 9.57 24.49
N ILE A 70 5.40 10.66 23.80
CA ILE A 70 4.80 11.00 22.49
C ILE A 70 5.05 9.87 21.49
N TYR A 71 6.28 9.37 21.40
CA TYR A 71 6.65 8.27 20.51
C TYR A 71 5.84 7.00 20.80
N LEU A 72 5.69 6.62 22.07
CA LEU A 72 4.89 5.44 22.45
C LEU A 72 3.41 5.60 22.05
N ILE A 73 2.81 6.76 22.32
CA ILE A 73 1.41 7.04 21.97
C ILE A 73 1.21 6.96 20.45
N THR A 74 2.10 7.60 19.68
CA THR A 74 2.05 7.57 18.21
C THR A 74 2.22 6.15 17.69
N THR A 75 3.17 5.39 18.23
CA THR A 75 3.45 4.03 17.75
C THR A 75 2.31 3.08 18.07
N LEU A 76 1.72 3.16 19.27
CA LEU A 76 0.52 2.40 19.63
C LEU A 76 -0.66 2.73 18.72
N SER A 77 -0.89 4.02 18.44
CA SER A 77 -1.92 4.47 17.51
C SER A 77 -1.68 3.92 16.10
N GLY A 78 -0.41 3.90 15.66
CA GLY A 78 0.02 3.29 14.40
C GLY A 78 -0.26 1.79 14.32
N ILE A 79 0.00 1.03 15.40
CA ILE A 79 -0.32 -0.41 15.49
C ILE A 79 -1.83 -0.62 15.31
N VAL A 80 -2.65 0.12 16.06
CA VAL A 80 -4.12 0.01 15.99
C VAL A 80 -4.61 0.29 14.58
N TRP A 81 -4.09 1.34 13.93
CA TRP A 81 -4.41 1.67 12.55
C TRP A 81 -3.99 0.58 11.56
N GLN A 82 -2.77 0.04 11.71
CA GLN A 82 -2.21 -1.01 10.87
C GLN A 82 -3.04 -2.30 10.99
N LEU A 83 -3.45 -2.67 12.21
CA LEU A 83 -4.35 -3.80 12.46
C LEU A 83 -5.74 -3.58 11.86
N TYR A 84 -6.29 -2.36 11.99
CA TYR A 84 -7.56 -2.00 11.37
C TYR A 84 -7.53 -2.19 9.85
N LYS A 85 -6.47 -1.69 9.18
CA LYS A 85 -6.28 -1.89 7.73
C LYS A 85 -6.21 -3.37 7.36
N ILE A 86 -5.38 -4.15 8.05
CA ILE A 86 -5.22 -5.59 7.80
C ILE A 86 -6.55 -6.32 7.96
N ASN A 87 -7.30 -6.02 9.03
CA ASN A 87 -8.60 -6.66 9.27
C ASN A 87 -9.63 -6.29 8.20
N ARG A 88 -9.63 -5.03 7.75
CA ARG A 88 -10.52 -4.57 6.68
C ARG A 88 -10.17 -5.21 5.33
N LEU A 89 -8.88 -5.36 5.03
CA LEU A 89 -8.40 -6.10 3.87
C LEU A 89 -8.81 -7.57 3.95
N LYS A 90 -8.56 -8.28 5.07
CA LYS A 90 -8.94 -9.69 5.23
C LYS A 90 -10.43 -9.98 5.00
N LYS A 91 -11.32 -9.00 5.22
CA LYS A 91 -12.76 -9.12 4.97
C LYS A 91 -13.14 -9.07 3.48
N VAL A 92 -12.21 -8.74 2.58
CA VAL A 92 -12.43 -8.72 1.13
C VAL A 92 -12.23 -10.13 0.60
N ASP A 93 -13.33 -10.85 0.35
CA ASP A 93 -13.28 -12.14 -0.34
C ASP A 93 -13.47 -11.93 -1.86
N LEU A 94 -12.36 -12.04 -2.59
CA LEU A 94 -12.32 -11.92 -4.05
C LEU A 94 -13.14 -12.99 -4.79
N GLN A 95 -13.58 -14.06 -4.11
CA GLN A 95 -14.37 -15.13 -4.73
C GLN A 95 -15.88 -14.91 -4.61
N LEU A 96 -16.33 -14.24 -3.54
CA LEU A 96 -17.76 -14.04 -3.25
C LEU A 96 -18.25 -12.64 -3.62
N MET A 97 -17.37 -11.63 -3.64
CA MET A 97 -17.77 -10.24 -3.91
C MET A 97 -17.84 -9.93 -5.40
N THR A 98 -18.85 -9.15 -5.78
CA THR A 98 -18.97 -8.58 -7.14
C THR A 98 -17.78 -7.65 -7.43
N ILE A 99 -17.32 -7.63 -8.67
CA ILE A 99 -16.18 -6.84 -9.16
C ILE A 99 -16.26 -5.36 -8.72
N THR A 100 -17.46 -4.77 -8.75
CA THR A 100 -17.74 -3.40 -8.31
C THR A 100 -17.45 -3.16 -6.82
N GLN A 101 -17.71 -4.15 -5.96
CA GLN A 101 -17.42 -4.06 -4.52
C GLN A 101 -15.91 -4.18 -4.24
N VAL A 102 -15.22 -5.01 -5.01
CA VAL A 102 -13.75 -5.15 -4.95
C VAL A 102 -13.08 -3.85 -5.37
N SER A 103 -13.54 -3.24 -6.47
CA SER A 103 -13.06 -1.94 -6.94
C SER A 103 -13.23 -0.83 -5.87
N LYS A 104 -14.39 -0.79 -5.20
CA LYS A 104 -14.65 0.17 -4.11
C LYS A 104 -13.69 0.00 -2.93
N HIS A 105 -13.40 -1.23 -2.52
CA HIS A 105 -12.46 -1.51 -1.43
C HIS A 105 -11.02 -1.10 -1.78
N ILE A 106 -10.61 -1.36 -3.01
CA ILE A 106 -9.29 -0.98 -3.53
C ILE A 106 -9.16 0.54 -3.59
N HIS A 107 -10.20 1.22 -4.10
CA HIS A 107 -10.21 2.68 -4.15
C HIS A 107 -10.10 3.29 -2.76
N TRP A 108 -10.88 2.78 -1.79
CA TRP A 108 -10.78 3.24 -0.40
C TRP A 108 -9.38 3.03 0.15
N TYR A 109 -8.78 1.87 -0.08
CA TYR A 109 -7.45 1.54 0.42
C TYR A 109 -6.39 2.49 -0.15
N ARG A 110 -6.45 2.81 -1.45
CA ARG A 110 -5.61 3.84 -2.08
C ARG A 110 -5.72 5.18 -1.37
N THR A 111 -6.95 5.65 -1.13
CA THR A 111 -7.17 6.94 -0.45
C THR A 111 -6.65 6.90 0.99
N ALA A 112 -6.82 5.78 1.69
CA ALA A 112 -6.30 5.60 3.05
C ALA A 112 -4.77 5.71 3.09
N ILE A 113 -4.06 5.08 2.15
CA ILE A 113 -2.60 5.15 2.05
C ILE A 113 -2.11 6.56 1.74
N LEU A 114 -2.74 7.25 0.79
CA LEU A 114 -2.34 8.62 0.46
C LEU A 114 -2.49 9.56 1.66
N LYS A 115 -3.57 9.39 2.43
CA LYS A 115 -3.77 10.13 3.68
C LYS A 115 -2.73 9.75 4.74
N GLU A 116 -2.40 8.48 4.87
CA GLU A 116 -1.39 7.99 5.82
C GLU A 116 0.01 8.52 5.51
N ILE A 117 0.41 8.55 4.23
CA ILE A 117 1.70 9.12 3.82
C ILE A 117 1.73 10.61 4.06
N SER A 118 0.65 11.33 3.69
CA SER A 118 0.59 12.78 3.89
C SER A 118 0.66 13.12 5.39
N PHE A 119 -0.12 12.42 6.22
CA PHE A 119 -0.09 12.58 7.66
C PHE A 119 1.27 12.18 8.25
N GLY A 120 1.84 11.07 7.79
CA GLY A 120 3.13 10.55 8.23
C GLY A 120 4.29 11.51 7.93
N VAL A 121 4.32 12.15 6.75
CA VAL A 121 5.35 13.13 6.40
C VAL A 121 5.24 14.38 7.30
N VAL A 122 4.03 14.91 7.47
CA VAL A 122 3.81 16.09 8.34
C VAL A 122 4.19 15.76 9.78
N TRP A 123 3.76 14.60 10.28
CA TRP A 123 4.09 14.15 11.63
C TRP A 123 5.60 13.92 11.81
N PHE A 124 6.28 13.32 10.82
CA PHE A 124 7.72 13.09 10.84
C PHE A 124 8.49 14.41 10.93
N ILE A 125 8.13 15.41 10.11
CA ILE A 125 8.76 16.73 10.16
C ILE A 125 8.54 17.37 11.54
N LEU A 126 7.31 17.36 12.05
CA LEU A 126 6.98 17.92 13.36
C LEU A 126 7.76 17.25 14.49
N PHE A 127 7.86 15.91 14.46
CA PHE A 127 8.59 15.13 15.45
C PHE A 127 10.07 15.50 15.49
N PHE A 128 10.72 15.64 14.33
CA PHE A 128 12.13 16.03 14.25
C PHE A 128 12.38 17.49 14.64
N ILE A 129 11.47 18.41 14.32
CA ILE A 129 11.54 19.80 14.79
C ILE A 129 11.48 19.84 16.32
N LEU A 130 10.52 19.12 16.91
CA LEU A 130 10.35 19.05 18.36
C LEU A 130 11.60 18.44 19.02
N LEU A 131 12.15 17.37 18.43
CA LEU A 131 13.37 16.71 18.92
C LEU A 131 14.57 17.66 18.86
N GLY A 132 14.76 18.36 17.74
CA GLY A 132 15.82 19.35 17.58
C GLY A 132 15.70 20.51 18.57
N TYR A 133 14.49 20.99 18.84
CA TYR A 133 14.24 22.05 19.81
C TYR A 133 14.68 21.64 21.23
N LEU A 134 14.29 20.46 21.70
CA LEU A 134 14.69 19.97 23.03
C LEU A 134 16.20 19.70 23.11
N ASP A 135 16.78 19.13 22.06
CA ASP A 135 18.20 18.78 22.04
C ASP A 135 19.12 20.02 22.01
N ILE A 136 18.70 21.10 21.33
CA ILE A 136 19.40 22.40 21.34
C ILE A 136 19.22 23.12 22.68
N SER A 137 18.05 23.02 23.31
CA SER A 137 17.74 23.71 24.56
C SER A 137 18.50 23.16 25.77
N GLU A 138 18.86 21.87 25.77
CA GLU A 138 19.53 21.23 26.91
C GLU A 138 21.07 21.33 26.87
N ASN A 139 21.70 21.55 25.70
CA ASN A 139 23.16 21.59 25.58
C ASN A 139 23.62 22.46 24.41
N THR A 140 24.35 23.54 24.72
CA THR A 140 24.94 24.48 23.74
C THR A 140 26.26 24.00 23.14
N ASP A 141 26.85 22.94 23.67
CA ASP A 141 28.10 22.41 23.13
C ASP A 141 27.86 21.57 21.86
N HIS A 142 28.58 21.94 20.80
CA HIS A 142 28.55 21.31 19.47
C HIS A 142 27.22 21.42 18.69
N LEU A 143 26.52 22.55 18.81
CA LEU A 143 25.28 22.85 18.06
C LEU A 143 25.39 22.58 16.55
N LEU A 144 26.48 23.02 15.93
CA LEU A 144 26.66 22.92 14.48
C LEU A 144 26.71 21.45 14.02
N ARG A 145 27.38 20.57 14.78
CA ARG A 145 27.44 19.13 14.50
C ARG A 145 26.06 18.46 14.66
N ARG A 146 25.28 18.87 15.66
CA ARG A 146 23.92 18.34 15.90
C ARG A 146 22.93 18.76 14.83
N ILE A 147 22.95 20.03 14.41
CA ILE A 147 22.10 20.53 13.32
C ILE A 147 22.42 19.82 12.01
N VAL A 148 23.71 19.60 11.71
CA VAL A 148 24.13 18.82 10.54
C VAL A 148 23.67 17.37 10.63
N ALA A 149 23.79 16.73 11.81
CA ALA A 149 23.31 15.36 11.99
C ALA A 149 21.78 15.24 11.83
N LEU A 150 21.01 16.16 12.44
CA LEU A 150 19.54 16.18 12.34
C LEU A 150 19.07 16.41 10.90
N SER A 151 19.69 17.36 10.18
CA SER A 151 19.34 17.62 8.79
C SER A 151 19.62 16.42 7.88
N ILE A 152 20.74 15.72 8.06
CA ILE A 152 21.04 14.49 7.34
C ILE A 152 19.98 13.42 7.61
N VAL A 153 19.59 13.21 8.88
CA VAL A 153 18.57 12.21 9.23
C VAL A 153 17.21 12.55 8.63
N ILE A 154 16.81 13.82 8.63
CA ILE A 154 15.55 14.26 8.00
C ILE A 154 15.58 13.99 6.49
N VAL A 155 16.67 14.35 5.81
CA VAL A 155 16.81 14.14 4.36
C VAL A 155 16.78 12.66 4.02
N VAL A 156 17.55 11.84 4.73
CA VAL A 156 17.58 10.38 4.52
C VAL A 156 16.20 9.76 4.80
N GLY A 157 15.53 10.19 5.86
CA GLY A 157 14.18 9.74 6.20
C GLY A 157 13.15 10.07 5.11
N LEU A 158 13.17 11.30 4.59
CA LEU A 158 12.30 11.72 3.50
C LEU A 158 12.55 10.94 2.21
N VAL A 159 13.82 10.71 1.86
CA VAL A 159 14.18 9.87 0.71
C VAL A 159 13.66 8.44 0.89
N PHE A 160 13.78 7.87 2.09
CA PHE A 160 13.26 6.54 2.39
C PHE A 160 11.73 6.46 2.26
N VAL A 161 10.99 7.46 2.75
CA VAL A 161 9.52 7.56 2.60
C VAL A 161 9.12 7.69 1.13
N LEU A 162 9.85 8.51 0.35
CA LEU A 162 9.59 8.65 -1.08
C LEU A 162 9.89 7.36 -1.87
N LEU A 163 10.97 6.66 -1.53
CA LEU A 163 11.33 5.38 -2.15
C LEU A 163 10.30 4.30 -1.83
N THR A 164 9.89 4.17 -0.57
CA THR A 164 8.84 3.21 -0.17
C THR A 164 7.52 3.54 -0.86
N TYR A 165 7.12 4.81 -0.96
CA TYR A 165 5.95 5.22 -1.74
C TYR A 165 6.06 4.84 -3.22
N ARG A 166 7.19 5.16 -3.86
CA ARG A 166 7.38 4.93 -5.30
C ARG A 166 7.46 3.44 -5.63
N LEU A 167 8.21 2.67 -4.86
CA LEU A 167 8.46 1.25 -5.13
C LEU A 167 7.29 0.36 -4.71
N LEU A 168 6.77 0.53 -3.49
CA LEU A 168 5.74 -0.34 -2.95
C LEU A 168 4.34 0.08 -3.38
N TYR A 169 4.05 1.37 -3.42
CA TYR A 169 2.68 1.84 -3.65
C TYR A 169 2.39 2.15 -5.11
N LEU A 170 3.18 2.98 -5.77
CA LEU A 170 2.88 3.37 -7.16
C LEU A 170 2.85 2.16 -8.11
N ASN A 171 3.81 1.25 -8.02
CA ASN A 171 3.86 0.08 -8.90
C ASN A 171 2.73 -0.92 -8.62
N ASN A 172 2.42 -1.18 -7.35
CA ASN A 172 1.38 -2.15 -7.00
C ASN A 172 -0.02 -1.57 -7.22
N ILE A 173 -0.26 -0.29 -6.89
CA ILE A 173 -1.54 0.39 -7.14
C ILE A 173 -1.80 0.52 -8.65
N LYS A 174 -0.80 0.88 -9.47
CA LYS A 174 -0.95 0.93 -10.93
C LYS A 174 -1.32 -0.42 -11.52
N LYS A 175 -0.64 -1.50 -11.07
CA LYS A 175 -1.00 -2.87 -11.50
C LYS A 175 -2.42 -3.25 -11.08
N LEU A 176 -2.81 -2.88 -9.87
CA LEU A 176 -4.17 -3.11 -9.36
C LEU A 176 -5.22 -2.34 -10.17
N GLN A 177 -4.96 -1.07 -10.51
CA GLN A 177 -5.83 -0.26 -11.37
C GLN A 177 -5.93 -0.79 -12.79
N ALA A 178 -4.82 -1.22 -13.38
CA ALA A 178 -4.83 -1.83 -14.71
C ALA A 178 -5.70 -3.09 -14.71
N SER A 179 -5.54 -3.97 -13.72
CA SER A 179 -6.37 -5.16 -13.57
C SER A 179 -7.84 -4.83 -13.33
N ILE A 180 -8.18 -3.75 -12.61
CA ILE A 180 -9.59 -3.35 -12.41
C ILE A 180 -10.21 -2.73 -13.66
N LYS A 181 -9.45 -1.87 -14.36
CA LYS A 181 -9.92 -1.19 -15.58
C LYS A 181 -10.18 -2.21 -16.69
N GLU A 182 -9.28 -3.17 -16.84
CA GLU A 182 -9.46 -4.31 -17.73
C GLU A 182 -10.79 -5.03 -17.45
N ILE A 183 -11.11 -5.28 -16.17
CA ILE A 183 -12.38 -5.92 -15.79
C ILE A 183 -13.60 -5.04 -16.10
N GLU A 184 -13.52 -3.72 -15.85
CA GLU A 184 -14.64 -2.80 -16.13
C GLU A 184 -14.93 -2.68 -17.63
N GLU A 185 -13.89 -2.66 -18.47
CA GLU A 185 -14.00 -2.64 -19.93
C GLU A 185 -14.60 -3.95 -20.46
N PHE A 186 -14.22 -5.11 -19.88
CA PHE A 186 -14.81 -6.40 -20.23
C PHE A 186 -16.28 -6.52 -19.81
N GLU A 187 -16.68 -6.00 -18.64
CA GLU A 187 -18.08 -6.07 -18.19
C GLU A 187 -19.00 -5.15 -19.03
N LYS A 188 -18.48 -4.02 -19.52
CA LYS A 188 -19.21 -3.13 -20.43
C LYS A 188 -19.35 -3.75 -21.83
N GLY A 189 -18.30 -4.40 -22.35
CA GLY A 189 -18.34 -5.06 -23.66
C GLY A 189 -19.19 -6.33 -23.72
N ASN A 190 -19.51 -6.97 -22.59
CA ASN A 190 -20.41 -8.14 -22.54
C ASN A 190 -21.91 -7.77 -22.38
N LYS A 191 -22.22 -6.49 -22.14
CA LYS A 191 -23.61 -5.98 -22.02
C LYS A 191 -24.15 -5.37 -23.32
N GLU A 192 -23.29 -5.19 -24.33
CA GLU A 192 -23.66 -4.87 -25.72
C GLU A 192 -23.70 -6.15 -26.57
#